data_AF-A0A645G7P2-F1
#
_entry.id   AF-A0A645G7P2-F1
#
_cell.length_a   1.000
_cell.length_b   1.000
_cell.length_c   1.000
_cell.angle_alpha   90.00
_cell.angle_beta   90.00
_cell.angle_gamma   90.00
#
_symmetry.space_group_name_H-M   'P 1'
#
loop_
_entity.id
_entity.type
_entity.pdbx_description
1 polymer ?
#
loop_
_entity_poly.entity_id
_entity_poly.type
_entity_poly.pdbx_seq_one_letter_code
_entity_poly.pdbx_strand_id
1 'polypeptide(L)' 'MTAKMPEKAIDRMLSTIPMRRGGTVDEVASVICFLASDDASFINGQTIAINGGSYNA' A
#
# COMPACT_ATOMS: atom_id res chain seq x y z
N MET A 1 -13.53 -5.17 -0.35
CA MET A 1 -13.72 -5.92 -1.62
C MET A 1 -12.92 -7.22 -1.68
N THR A 2 -11.82 -7.36 -0.94
CA THR A 2 -10.95 -8.56 -0.92
C THR A 2 -11.62 -9.82 -0.33
N ALA A 3 -12.62 -9.65 0.54
CA ALA A 3 -13.33 -10.77 1.18
C ALA A 3 -14.05 -11.74 0.22
N LYS A 4 -14.21 -11.38 -1.07
CA LYS A 4 -14.83 -12.24 -2.09
C LYS A 4 -13.81 -13.05 -2.90
N MET A 5 -12.50 -12.91 -2.62
CA MET A 5 -11.46 -13.64 -3.33
C MET A 5 -11.31 -15.07 -2.77
N PRO A 6 -11.03 -16.08 -3.63
CA PRO A 6 -10.67 -17.41 -3.15
C PRO A 6 -9.44 -17.36 -2.25
N GLU A 7 -9.44 -18.10 -1.14
CA GLU A 7 -8.36 -18.09 -0.13
C GLU A 7 -6.98 -18.36 -0.75
N LYS A 8 -6.86 -19.38 -1.61
CA LYS A 8 -5.61 -19.68 -2.34
C LYS A 8 -5.08 -18.50 -3.19
N ALA A 9 -5.98 -17.66 -3.71
CA ALA A 9 -5.59 -16.47 -4.46
C ALA A 9 -5.06 -15.37 -3.54
N ILE A 10 -5.66 -15.23 -2.35
CA ILE A 10 -5.17 -14.32 -1.30
C ILE A 10 -3.78 -14.76 -0.84
N ASP A 11 -3.60 -16.04 -0.50
CA ASP A 11 -2.30 -16.55 -0.03
C ASP A 11 -1.20 -16.36 -1.07
N ARG A 12 -1.50 -16.64 -2.35
CA ARG A 12 -0.56 -16.42 -3.44
C ARG A 12 -0.19 -14.95 -3.57
N MET A 13 -1.15 -14.04 -3.48
CA MET A 13 -0.89 -12.60 -3.51
C MET A 13 -0.01 -12.18 -2.32
N LEU A 14 -0.35 -12.59 -1.10
CA LEU A 14 0.43 -12.27 0.11
C LEU A 14 1.86 -12.81 0.04
N SER A 15 2.08 -13.95 -0.63
CA SER A 15 3.42 -14.52 -0.82
C SER A 15 4.34 -13.65 -1.69
N THR A 16 3.77 -12.83 -2.57
CA THR A 16 4.53 -11.90 -3.45
C THR A 16 4.85 -10.57 -2.78
N ILE A 17 4.25 -10.27 -1.63
CA ILE A 17 4.52 -9.05 -0.87
C ILE A 17 5.67 -9.33 0.11
N PRO A 18 6.79 -8.60 0.06
CA PRO A 18 7.90 -8.79 1.01
C PRO A 18 7.49 -8.72 2.48
N MET A 19 6.56 -7.84 2.84
CA MET A 19 6.01 -7.73 4.20
C MET A 19 5.05 -8.88 4.58
N ARG A 20 4.73 -9.80 3.67
CA ARG A 20 3.90 -11.01 3.90
C ARG A 20 2.50 -10.73 4.46
N ARG A 21 1.96 -9.55 4.22
CA ARG A 21 0.60 -9.17 4.64
C ARG A 21 -0.01 -8.16 3.68
N GLY A 22 -1.34 -8.05 3.73
CA GLY A 22 -2.05 -6.93 3.13
C GLY A 22 -1.81 -5.65 3.94
N GLY A 23 -1.79 -4.52 3.23
CA GLY A 23 -1.88 -3.20 3.86
C GLY A 23 -3.27 -2.95 4.44
N THR A 24 -3.34 -2.09 5.44
CA THR A 24 -4.62 -1.58 5.97
C THR A 24 -5.04 -0.29 5.28
N VAL A 25 -6.31 0.07 5.42
CA VAL A 25 -6.81 1.37 4.92
C VAL A 25 -6.14 2.55 5.63
N ASP A 26 -5.81 2.40 6.92
CA ASP A 26 -5.18 3.44 7.71
C ASP A 26 -3.73 3.69 7.28
N GLU A 27 -3.00 2.65 6.88
CA GLU A 27 -1.65 2.79 6.35
C GLU A 27 -1.66 3.61 5.05
N VAL A 28 -2.62 3.37 4.17
CA VAL A 28 -2.79 4.16 2.94
C VAL A 28 -3.21 5.59 3.26
N ALA A 29 -4.20 5.76 4.14
CA ALA A 29 -4.73 7.07 4.53
C ALA A 29 -3.66 7.94 5.20
N SER A 30 -2.80 7.37 6.05
CA SER A 30 -1.74 8.12 6.74
C SER A 30 -0.76 8.79 5.77
N VAL A 31 -0.35 8.08 4.71
CA VAL A 31 0.54 8.64 3.68
C VAL A 31 -0.18 9.73 2.89
N ILE A 32 -1.46 9.53 2.56
CA ILE A 32 -2.27 10.56 1.88
C ILE A 32 -2.40 11.81 2.76
N CYS A 33 -2.70 11.65 4.05
CA CYS A 33 -2.80 12.77 5.00
C CYS A 33 -1.49 13.53 5.11
N PHE A 34 -0.34 12.85 5.15
CA PHE A 34 0.97 13.50 5.12
C PHE A 34 1.15 14.30 3.83
N LEU A 35 0.89 13.70 2.66
CA LEU A 35 1.04 14.38 1.37
C LEU A 35 0.09 15.57 1.19
N ALA A 36 -1.06 15.56 1.87
CA ALA A 36 -2.02 16.65 1.88
C ALA A 36 -1.72 17.73 2.94
N SER A 37 -0.75 17.50 3.83
CA SER A 37 -0.39 18.42 4.91
C SER A 37 0.66 19.45 4.49
N ASP A 38 0.81 20.50 5.29
CA ASP A 38 1.83 21.54 5.09
C ASP A 38 3.27 20.99 5.15
N ASP A 39 3.48 19.88 5.87
CA ASP A 39 4.78 19.22 5.98
C ASP A 39 5.29 18.70 4.62
N ALA A 40 4.39 18.46 3.67
CA ALA A 40 4.71 18.02 2.32
C ALA A 40 4.75 19.15 1.28
N SER A 41 4.79 20.43 1.72
CA SER A 41 4.65 21.62 0.85
C SER A 41 5.61 21.72 -0.34
N PHE A 42 6.73 20.98 -0.33
CA PHE A 42 7.70 20.95 -1.43
C PHE A 42 7.75 19.61 -2.19
N ILE A 43 6.80 18.70 -1.94
CA ILE A 43 6.66 17.43 -2.63
C ILE A 43 5.58 17.57 -3.70
N ASN A 44 5.96 17.50 -4.98
CA ASN A 44 5.02 17.56 -6.10
C ASN A 44 5.44 16.63 -7.25
N GLY A 45 4.48 16.26 -8.10
CA GLY A 45 4.71 15.43 -9.29
C GLY A 45 5.13 13.98 -9.02
N GLN A 46 5.07 13.52 -7.77
CA GLN A 46 5.51 12.19 -7.38
C GLN A 46 4.37 11.17 -7.39
N THR A 47 4.71 9.92 -7.72
CA THR A 47 3.85 8.76 -7.50
C THR A 47 4.48 7.90 -6.41
N ILE A 48 3.78 7.70 -5.29
CA ILE A 48 4.27 6.92 -4.16
C ILE A 48 3.51 5.60 -4.08
N ALA A 49 4.23 4.48 -4.19
CA ALA A 49 3.65 3.15 -4.08
C ALA A 49 3.54 2.72 -2.61
N ILE A 50 2.32 2.50 -2.14
CA ILE A 50 2.01 2.03 -0.77
C ILE A 50 1.64 0.54 -0.87
N ASN A 51 2.63 -0.34 -0.98
CA ASN A 51 2.40 -1.71 -1.43
C ASN A 51 3.16 -2.81 -0.66
N GLY A 52 3.84 -2.45 0.44
CA GLY A 52 4.63 -3.41 1.22
C GLY A 52 5.78 -4.09 0.46
N GLY A 53 6.22 -3.50 -0.65
CA GLY A 53 7.36 -3.93 -1.47
C GLY A 53 7.02 -4.79 -2.69
N SER A 54 5.75 -4.87 -3.12
CA SER A 54 5.28 -5.91 -4.06
C SER A 54 5.85 -5.92 -5.48
N TYR A 55 6.49 -4.84 -5.98
CA TYR A 55 7.04 -4.83 -7.35
C TYR A 55 8.27 -3.91 -7.55
N ASN A 56 8.89 -3.45 -6.46
CA ASN A 56 10.13 -2.67 -6.50
C ASN A 56 11.23 -3.30 -5.60
N ALA A 57 11.26 -4.63 -5.52
CA ALA A 57 12.32 -5.40 -4.86
C ALA A 57 13.34 -5.91 -5.88
#